data_AF-A0A960UPB7-F1
#
_entry.id   AF-A0A960UPB7-F1
#
_cell.length_a   1.000
_cell.length_b   1.000
_cell.length_c   1.000
_cell.angle_alpha   90.00
_cell.angle_beta   90.00
_cell.angle_gamma   90.00
#
_symmetry.space_group_name_H-M   'P 1'
#
loop_
_entity.id
_entity.type
_entity.pdbx_description
1 polymer ?
#
loop_
_entity_poly.entity_id
_entity_poly.type
_entity_poly.pdbx_seq_one_letter_code
_entity_poly.pdbx_strand_id
1 'polypeptide(L)'
;MAKKRDISFEEALEELEEITRNLEGGQLSLDDSIKAYEKGMELKKLCSSILESAEKKLEYIKKQEDGSLATEPIEEDQDALF
;
A
#
# COMPACT_ATOMS: atom_id res chain seq x y z
N MET A 1 18.72 14.11 -2.09
CA MET A 1 17.78 13.02 -2.42
C MET A 1 16.89 12.81 -1.21
N ALA A 2 15.61 13.17 -1.29
CA ALA A 2 14.69 13.05 -0.16
C ALA A 2 14.32 11.58 -0.01
N LYS A 3 14.72 10.97 1.13
CA LYS A 3 14.30 9.63 1.51
C LYS A 3 12.78 9.67 1.70
N LYS A 4 12.04 9.08 0.75
CA LYS A 4 10.59 8.86 0.89
C LYS A 4 10.42 8.09 2.20
N ARG A 5 9.79 8.72 3.20
CA ARG A 5 9.55 8.04 4.48
C ARG A 5 8.46 7.02 4.19
N ASP A 6 8.79 5.75 4.27
CA ASP A 6 7.78 4.69 4.28
C ASP A 6 6.97 4.88 5.56
N ILE A 7 5.73 5.35 5.43
CA ILE A 7 4.78 5.46 6.55
C ILE A 7 4.20 4.07 6.85
N SER A 8 3.88 3.82 8.11
CA SER A 8 3.21 2.58 8.54
C SER A 8 1.77 2.51 8.02
N PHE A 9 1.17 1.32 8.11
CA PHE A 9 -0.24 1.13 7.75
C PHE A 9 -1.15 1.99 8.62
N GLU A 10 -0.89 2.02 9.92
CA GLU A 10 -1.66 2.78 10.90
C GLU A 10 -1.59 4.28 10.62
N GLU A 11 -0.41 4.82 10.32
CA GLU A 11 -0.23 6.22 9.94
C GLU A 11 -0.94 6.55 8.61
N ALA A 12 -0.83 5.68 7.60
CA ALA A 12 -1.49 5.88 6.31
C ALA A 12 -3.02 5.85 6.44
N LEU A 13 -3.54 4.97 7.30
CA LEU A 13 -4.96 4.85 7.59
C LEU A 13 -5.48 6.08 8.35
N GLU A 14 -4.76 6.55 9.37
CA GLU A 14 -5.14 7.74 10.14
C GLU A 14 -5.21 8.98 9.23
N GLU A 15 -4.23 9.16 8.34
CA GLU A 15 -4.21 10.26 7.39
C GLU A 15 -5.36 10.17 6.36
N LEU A 16 -5.69 8.95 5.90
CA LEU A 16 -6.83 8.71 5.01
C LEU A 16 -8.17 9.03 5.68
N GLU A 17 -8.32 8.67 6.95
CA GLU A 17 -9.51 9.00 7.73
C GLU A 17 -9.65 10.52 7.93
N GLU A 18 -8.54 11.22 8.18
CA GLU A 18 -8.56 12.69 8.30
C GLU A 18 -9.00 13.34 6.99
N ILE A 19 -8.48 12.88 5.85
CA ILE A 19 -8.89 13.34 4.53
C ILE A 19 -10.39 13.11 4.31
N THR A 20 -10.88 11.92 4.65
CA THR A 20 -12.31 11.58 4.54
C THR A 20 -13.16 12.53 5.39
N ARG A 21 -12.78 12.75 6.65
CA ARG A 21 -13.47 13.71 7.54
C ARG A 21 -13.51 15.12 6.95
N ASN A 22 -12.41 15.58 6.37
CA ASN A 22 -12.33 16.92 5.77
C ASN A 22 -13.21 17.05 4.52
N LEU A 23 -13.25 16.00 3.68
CA LEU A 23 -14.13 15.95 2.50
C LEU A 23 -15.61 15.93 2.90
N GLU A 24 -15.98 15.12 3.89
CA GLU A 24 -17.36 15.04 4.41
C GLU A 24 -17.81 16.32 5.11
N GLY A 25 -16.87 17.05 5.72
CA GLY A 25 -17.14 18.32 6.38
C GLY A 25 -17.61 19.44 5.44
N GLY A 26 -17.36 19.32 4.13
CA GLY A 26 -17.88 20.26 3.11
C GLY A 26 -17.34 21.70 3.20
N GLN A 27 -16.30 21.94 3.99
CA GLN A 27 -15.68 23.26 4.17
C GLN A 27 -14.51 23.53 3.21
N LEU A 28 -14.07 22.51 2.46
CA LEU A 28 -12.98 22.64 1.51
C LEU A 28 -13.43 23.40 0.25
N SER A 29 -12.51 24.19 -0.30
CA SER A 29 -12.69 24.73 -1.65
C SER A 29 -12.72 23.59 -2.68
N LEU A 30 -13.18 23.86 -3.90
CA LEU A 30 -13.17 22.86 -4.97
C LEU A 30 -11.75 22.34 -5.24
N ASP A 31 -10.77 23.24 -5.35
CA ASP A 31 -9.37 22.88 -5.60
C ASP A 31 -8.78 22.05 -4.46
N ASP A 32 -9.11 22.39 -3.21
CA ASP A 32 -8.62 21.62 -2.06
C ASP A 32 -9.33 20.28 -1.92
N SER A 33 -10.60 20.20 -2.33
CA SER A 33 -11.34 18.93 -2.40
C SER A 33 -10.72 17.96 -3.41
N ILE A 34 -10.29 18.48 -4.57
CA ILE A 34 -9.61 17.68 -5.59
C ILE A 34 -8.26 17.15 -5.06
N LYS A 35 -7.45 18.02 -4.43
CA LYS A 35 -6.16 17.61 -3.85
C LYS A 35 -6.34 16.60 -2.71
N ALA A 36 -7.33 16.80 -1.85
CA ALA A 36 -7.65 15.88 -0.77
C ALA A 36 -8.06 14.52 -1.33
N TYR A 37 -8.88 14.49 -2.38
CA TYR A 37 -9.27 13.26 -3.07
C TYR A 37 -8.07 12.52 -3.68
N GLU A 38 -7.20 13.22 -4.42
CA GLU A 38 -5.99 12.63 -5.02
C GLU A 38 -5.10 11.98 -3.95
N LYS A 39 -4.83 12.70 -2.87
CA LYS A 39 -4.06 12.19 -1.74
C LYS A 39 -4.73 10.99 -1.06
N GLY A 40 -6.05 11.04 -0.87
CA GLY A 40 -6.82 9.91 -0.35
C GLY A 40 -6.72 8.67 -1.23
N MET A 41 -6.71 8.83 -2.55
CA MET A 41 -6.53 7.73 -3.50
C MET A 41 -5.12 7.13 -3.43
N GLU A 42 -4.09 7.95 -3.25
CA GLU A 42 -2.71 7.47 -3.04
C GLU A 42 -2.58 6.67 -1.74
N LEU A 43 -3.14 7.18 -0.64
CA LEU A 43 -3.13 6.50 0.67
C LEU A 43 -3.92 5.20 0.63
N LYS A 44 -5.10 5.18 -0.01
CA LYS A 44 -5.86 3.94 -0.24
C LYS A 44 -5.00 2.89 -0.95
N LYS A 45 -4.32 3.27 -2.03
CA LYS A 45 -3.45 2.36 -2.78
C LYS A 45 -2.31 1.83 -1.92
N LEU A 46 -1.71 2.69 -1.10
CA LEU A 46 -0.66 2.31 -0.17
C LEU A 46 -1.18 1.30 0.87
N CYS A 47 -2.31 1.58 1.53
CA CYS A 47 -2.93 0.67 2.49
C CYS A 47 -3.21 -0.70 1.87
N SER A 48 -3.79 -0.74 0.67
CA SER A 48 -4.02 -1.99 -0.06
C SER A 48 -2.73 -2.76 -0.32
N SER A 49 -1.66 -2.08 -0.75
CA SER A 49 -0.36 -2.72 -1.01
C SER A 49 0.29 -3.31 0.25
N ILE A 50 0.15 -2.64 1.39
CA ILE A 50 0.65 -3.14 2.68
C ILE A 50 -0.13 -4.40 3.09
N LEU A 51 -1.45 -4.38 2.97
CA LEU A 51 -2.31 -5.52 3.30
C LEU A 51 -2.03 -6.72 2.39
N GLU A 52 -1.89 -6.52 1.07
CA GLU A 52 -1.53 -7.58 0.13
C GLU A 52 -0.17 -8.21 0.47
N SER A 53 0.80 -7.39 0.87
CA SER A 53 2.12 -7.88 1.27
C SER A 53 2.05 -8.70 2.57
N ALA A 54 1.23 -8.28 3.53
CA ALA A 54 0.99 -9.02 4.76
C ALA A 54 0.29 -10.36 4.49
N GLU A 55 -0.71 -10.38 3.60
CA GLU A 55 -1.41 -11.60 3.19
C GLU A 55 -0.47 -12.61 2.52
N LYS A 56 0.33 -12.18 1.54
CA LYS A 56 1.34 -13.03 0.89
C LYS A 56 2.33 -13.64 1.88
N LYS A 57 2.74 -12.87 2.88
CA LYS A 57 3.63 -13.35 3.94
C LYS A 57 2.96 -14.43 4.80
N LEU A 58 1.68 -14.26 5.12
CA LEU A 58 0.90 -15.27 5.84
C LEU A 58 0.71 -16.54 5.00
N GLU A 59 0.43 -16.42 3.70
CA GLU A 59 0.33 -17.56 2.80
C GLU A 59 1.64 -18.35 2.72
N TYR A 60 2.78 -17.65 2.62
CA TYR A 60 4.09 -18.28 2.63
C TYR A 60 4.35 -19.06 3.92
N ILE A 61 4.05 -18.47 5.08
CA ILE A 61 4.21 -19.15 6.38
C ILE A 61 3.32 -20.40 6.46
N LYS A 62 2.05 -20.31 6.05
CA LYS A 62 1.14 -21.45 6.03
C LYS A 62 1.63 -22.59 5.12
N LYS A 63 2.15 -22.27 3.94
CA LYS A 63 2.73 -23.28 3.02
C LYS A 63 3.92 -24.00 3.65
N GLN A 64 4.76 -23.28 4.40
CA GLN A 64 5.91 -23.86 5.12
C GLN A 64 5.48 -24.76 6.30
N GLU A 65 4.43 -24.39 7.04
CA GLU A 65 3.92 -25.19 8.17
C GLU A 65 3.25 -26.51 7.71
N ASP A 66 2.62 -26.54 6.53
CA ASP A 66 1.99 -27.74 5.96
C ASP A 66 2.99 -28.71 5.28
N GLY A 67 4.31 -28.50 5.47
CA GLY A 67 5.36 -29.34 4.87
C GLY A 67 5.49 -29.21 3.35
N SER A 68 4.70 -28.34 2.73
CA SER A 68 4.83 -27.92 1.33
C SER A 68 6.01 -26.96 1.22
N LEU A 69 7.22 -27.50 1.05
CA LEU A 69 8.36 -26.69 0.58
C LEU A 69 7.99 -26.10 -0.78
N ALA A 70 7.47 -24.87 -0.78
CA ALA A 70 7.32 -24.08 -1.98
C ALA A 70 8.71 -23.64 -2.43
N THR A 71 9.41 -24.52 -3.14
CA THR A 71 10.45 -24.11 -4.07
C THR A 71 9.73 -23.57 -5.30
N GLU A 72 9.44 -22.28 -5.33
CA GLU A 72 9.27 -21.63 -6.63
C GLU A 72 10.52 -20.83 -6.96
N PRO A 73 10.94 -20.85 -8.25
CA PRO A 73 12.21 -20.31 -8.68
C PRO A 73 12.21 -18.80 -8.45
N ILE A 74 13.35 -18.28 -8.00
CA ILE A 74 13.66 -16.87 -8.22
C ILE A 74 13.67 -16.70 -9.74
N GLU A 75 12.69 -15.99 -10.31
CA GLU A 75 12.85 -15.46 -11.66
C GLU A 75 14.05 -14.50 -11.58
N GLU A 76 15.21 -15.00 -11.97
CA GLU A 76 16.33 -14.16 -12.36
C GLU A 76 15.81 -13.30 -13.51
N ASP A 77 15.67 -12.01 -13.24
CA ASP A 77 15.48 -10.98 -14.24
C ASP A 77 16.66 -11.10 -15.23
N GLN A 78 16.44 -11.82 -16.33
CA GLN A 78 17.35 -11.87 -17.45
C GLN A 78 17.26 -10.53 -18.16
N ASP A 79 18.01 -9.57 -17.62
CA ASP A 79 18.74 -8.57 -18.39
C ASP A 79 19.62 -9.30 -19.43
N ALA A 80 19.01 -9.85 -20.48
CA ALA A 80 19.68 -10.35 -21.68
C ALA A 80 18.68 -10.74 -22.78
N LEU A 81 18.02 -9.78 -23.42
CA LEU A 81 17.75 -9.87 -24.87
C LEU A 81 17.35 -8.49 -25.42
N PHE A 82 18.37 -7.82 -25.98
CA PHE A 82 18.36 -6.90 -27.13
C PHE A 82 17.14 -5.99 -27.37
#